data_AF-A0A1S1JD21-F1
#
_entry.id   AF-A0A1S1JD21-F1
#
_cell.length_a   1.000
_cell.length_b   1.000
_cell.length_c   1.000
_cell.angle_alpha   90.00
_cell.angle_beta   90.00
_cell.angle_gamma   90.00
#
_symmetry.space_group_name_H-M   'P 1'
#
loop_
_entity.id
_entity.type
_entity.pdbx_description
1 polymer ?
#
loop_
_entity_poly.entity_id
_entity_poly.type
_entity_poly.pdbx_seq_one_letter_code
_entity_poly.pdbx_strand_id
1 'polypeptide(L)'
;MTAPDRPALTGMSIGSVLDLLRPEFPDVTISKIRFLESEGLVTPSRSASGYRRFSAYDAERLRFILTAQRDHYLPLKVIKEQLDAQPDGALPDVAGFTGGPRLFAITDGDSTNSVARQGIPSTRPTRLSREDLLSRSGADEVLLTSLIKAGIITAGPGGFFDEYTVLIVQCAAELADYGVEPRHLRTFRSAVDRETDLIAQIVGPTVKANKAGARDRADDLIREVAALSIALHGAMIKSAVRGVLDR
;
A
#
# COMPACT_ATOMS: atom_id res chain seq x y z
N MET A 1 -3.04 -45.41 -2.52
CA MET A 1 -3.92 -45.13 -3.67
C MET A 1 -3.39 -43.90 -4.36
N THR A 2 -3.14 -44.07 -5.65
CA THR A 2 -2.34 -43.23 -6.56
C THR A 2 -2.91 -41.81 -6.70
N ALA A 3 -2.00 -40.82 -6.76
CA ALA A 3 -2.34 -39.43 -7.07
C ALA A 3 -3.12 -39.37 -8.40
N PRO A 4 -4.18 -38.55 -8.50
CA PRO A 4 -4.86 -38.38 -9.77
C PRO A 4 -3.92 -37.66 -10.75
N ASP A 5 -3.71 -38.33 -11.87
CA ASP A 5 -3.08 -37.84 -13.09
C ASP A 5 -3.80 -36.54 -13.51
N ARG A 6 -3.20 -35.37 -13.22
CA ARG A 6 -3.76 -34.08 -13.63
C ARG A 6 -3.39 -33.88 -15.11
N PRO A 7 -4.37 -33.82 -16.03
CA PRO A 7 -4.06 -33.56 -17.43
C PRO A 7 -3.40 -32.19 -17.57
N ALA A 8 -2.42 -32.10 -18.46
CA ALA A 8 -1.67 -30.88 -18.76
C ALA A 8 -2.63 -29.72 -19.05
N LEU A 9 -2.74 -28.77 -18.11
CA LEU A 9 -3.56 -27.58 -18.25
C LEU A 9 -3.13 -26.82 -19.51
N THR A 10 -4.08 -26.56 -20.41
CA THR A 10 -3.91 -25.75 -21.62
C THR A 10 -3.52 -24.32 -21.24
N GLY A 11 -2.24 -24.09 -20.95
CA GLY A 11 -1.75 -22.76 -20.59
C GLY A 11 -1.70 -21.84 -21.81
N MET A 12 -2.05 -20.58 -21.60
CA MET A 12 -1.97 -19.50 -22.58
C MET A 12 -0.52 -19.14 -22.88
N SER A 13 -0.27 -18.71 -24.11
CA SER A 13 1.01 -18.09 -24.47
C SER A 13 1.10 -16.68 -23.88
N ILE A 14 2.32 -16.14 -23.76
CA ILE A 14 2.52 -14.76 -23.27
C ILE A 14 1.81 -13.73 -24.16
N GLY A 15 1.68 -13.99 -25.47
CA GLY A 15 0.94 -13.12 -26.39
C GLY A 15 -0.56 -13.15 -26.12
N SER A 16 -1.12 -14.35 -25.89
CA SER A 16 -2.55 -14.49 -25.56
C SER A 16 -2.89 -13.84 -24.21
N VAL A 17 -1.98 -13.90 -23.24
CA VAL A 17 -2.15 -13.18 -21.96
C VAL A 17 -2.08 -11.66 -22.18
N LEU A 18 -1.16 -11.18 -23.02
CA LEU A 18 -1.05 -9.76 -23.34
C LEU A 18 -2.37 -9.24 -23.95
N ASP A 19 -2.92 -9.95 -24.93
CA ASP A 19 -4.16 -9.57 -25.61
C ASP A 19 -5.35 -9.49 -24.64
N LEU A 20 -5.36 -10.34 -23.61
CA LEU A 20 -6.39 -10.37 -22.58
C LEU A 20 -6.26 -9.23 -21.54
N LEU A 21 -5.04 -8.73 -21.31
CA LEU A 21 -4.77 -7.61 -20.38
C LEU A 21 -4.89 -6.24 -21.05
N ARG A 22 -4.60 -6.15 -22.36
CA ARG A 22 -4.51 -4.89 -23.11
C ARG A 22 -5.75 -3.98 -23.07
N PRO A 23 -7.00 -4.50 -23.05
CA PRO A 23 -8.19 -3.66 -22.96
C PRO A 23 -8.25 -2.81 -21.68
N GLU A 24 -7.73 -3.33 -20.57
CA GLU A 24 -7.70 -2.64 -19.27
C GLU A 24 -6.35 -1.95 -19.01
N PHE A 25 -5.26 -2.46 -19.59
CA PHE A 25 -3.90 -1.97 -19.39
C PHE A 25 -3.23 -1.73 -20.75
N PRO A 26 -3.52 -0.61 -21.44
CA PRO A 26 -3.01 -0.37 -22.81
C PRO A 26 -1.49 -0.27 -22.89
N ASP A 27 -0.83 0.13 -21.79
CA ASP A 27 0.62 0.32 -21.70
C ASP A 27 1.38 -0.98 -21.34
N VAL A 28 0.68 -2.09 -21.11
CA VAL A 28 1.33 -3.36 -20.77
C VAL A 28 2.04 -3.93 -21.99
N THR A 29 3.24 -4.46 -21.78
CA THR A 29 4.08 -5.06 -22.83
C THR A 29 4.54 -6.45 -22.43
N ILE A 30 4.97 -7.25 -23.42
CA ILE A 30 5.61 -8.56 -23.18
C ILE A 30 6.81 -8.41 -22.23
N SER A 31 7.60 -7.34 -22.39
CA SER A 31 8.74 -7.05 -21.52
C SER A 31 8.31 -6.83 -20.06
N LYS A 32 7.21 -6.11 -19.84
CA LYS A 32 6.65 -5.91 -18.49
C LYS A 32 6.18 -7.23 -17.87
N ILE A 33 5.50 -8.09 -18.62
CA ILE A 33 5.05 -9.41 -18.11
C ILE A 33 6.26 -10.28 -17.74
N ARG A 34 7.31 -10.31 -18.57
CA ARG A 34 8.55 -11.05 -18.28
C ARG A 34 9.30 -10.50 -17.07
N PHE A 35 9.27 -9.19 -16.87
CA PHE A 35 9.85 -8.56 -15.70
C PHE A 35 9.12 -8.95 -14.41
N LEU A 36 7.78 -8.97 -14.42
CA LEU A 36 6.99 -9.44 -13.27
C LEU A 36 7.22 -10.93 -12.96
N GLU A 37 7.45 -11.74 -13.99
CA GLU A 37 7.88 -13.13 -13.83
C GLU A 37 9.27 -13.23 -13.19
N SER A 38 10.27 -12.45 -13.64
CA SER A 38 11.63 -12.51 -13.09
C SER A 38 11.71 -12.05 -11.64
N GLU A 39 10.85 -11.12 -11.23
CA GLU A 39 10.71 -10.69 -9.83
C GLU A 39 9.94 -11.73 -8.96
N GLY A 40 9.45 -12.80 -9.59
CA GLY A 40 8.79 -13.92 -8.93
C GLY A 40 7.36 -13.59 -8.50
N LEU A 41 6.71 -12.59 -9.09
CA LEU A 41 5.30 -12.30 -8.81
C LEU A 41 4.36 -13.26 -9.55
N VAL A 42 4.82 -13.91 -10.61
CA VAL A 42 4.06 -14.91 -11.37
C VAL A 42 4.99 -16.05 -11.77
N THR A 43 4.51 -17.29 -11.67
CA THR A 43 5.32 -18.50 -11.87
C THR A 43 4.70 -19.40 -12.94
N PRO A 44 4.70 -18.97 -14.22
CA PRO A 44 4.11 -19.73 -15.31
C PRO A 44 4.84 -21.06 -15.50
N SER A 45 4.07 -22.12 -15.73
CA SER A 45 4.62 -23.45 -16.03
C SER A 45 5.38 -23.45 -17.36
N ARG A 46 6.31 -24.41 -17.53
CA ARG A 46 6.98 -24.64 -18.81
C ARG A 46 6.41 -25.89 -19.47
N SER A 47 6.09 -25.78 -20.76
CA SER A 47 5.77 -26.94 -21.60
C SER A 47 6.99 -27.85 -21.79
N ALA A 48 6.77 -29.10 -22.21
CA ALA A 48 7.85 -30.03 -22.58
C ALA A 48 8.81 -29.48 -23.65
N SER A 49 8.34 -28.51 -24.46
CA SER A 49 9.13 -27.80 -25.46
C SER A 49 9.84 -26.54 -24.92
N GLY A 50 9.76 -26.23 -23.62
CA GLY A 50 10.46 -25.11 -22.97
C GLY A 50 9.72 -23.76 -22.98
N TYR A 51 8.62 -23.63 -23.72
CA TYR A 51 7.81 -22.40 -23.76
C TYR A 51 7.00 -22.19 -22.48
N ARG A 52 6.84 -20.92 -22.09
CA ARG A 52 6.01 -20.47 -20.95
C ARG A 52 4.54 -20.70 -21.23
N ARG A 53 3.84 -21.20 -20.22
CA ARG A 53 2.42 -21.53 -20.23
C ARG A 53 1.79 -20.91 -18.99
N PHE A 54 1.10 -19.80 -19.23
CA PHE A 54 0.38 -19.06 -18.20
C PHE A 54 -1.00 -19.70 -18.00
N SER A 55 -1.35 -19.98 -16.76
CA SER A 55 -2.69 -20.41 -16.37
C SER A 55 -3.66 -19.22 -16.35
N ALA A 56 -4.96 -19.52 -16.24
CA ALA A 56 -5.96 -18.47 -15.97
C ALA A 56 -5.66 -17.72 -14.66
N TYR A 57 -5.17 -18.44 -13.64
CA TYR A 57 -4.75 -17.86 -12.37
C TYR A 57 -3.60 -16.86 -12.55
N ASP A 58 -2.60 -17.20 -13.36
CA ASP A 58 -1.49 -16.28 -13.66
C ASP A 58 -1.97 -14.99 -14.34
N ALA A 59 -2.97 -15.09 -15.22
CA ALA A 59 -3.54 -13.92 -15.88
C ALA A 59 -4.30 -13.01 -14.90
N GLU A 60 -5.09 -13.59 -13.99
CA GLU A 60 -5.78 -12.80 -12.95
C GLU A 60 -4.79 -12.21 -11.94
N ARG A 61 -3.71 -12.94 -11.60
CA ARG A 61 -2.62 -12.43 -10.76
C ARG A 61 -1.92 -11.25 -11.43
N LEU A 62 -1.68 -11.30 -12.75
CA LEU A 62 -1.16 -10.16 -13.52
C LEU A 62 -2.12 -8.97 -13.51
N ARG A 63 -3.43 -9.18 -13.67
CA ARG A 63 -4.42 -8.09 -13.53
C ARG A 63 -4.32 -7.43 -12.16
N PHE A 64 -4.29 -8.22 -11.10
CA PHE A 64 -4.16 -7.71 -9.73
C PHE A 64 -2.91 -6.84 -9.57
N ILE A 65 -1.74 -7.34 -10.00
CA ILE A 65 -0.47 -6.61 -9.91
C ILE A 65 -0.54 -5.31 -10.70
N LEU A 66 -1.04 -5.34 -11.94
CA LEU A 66 -1.11 -4.16 -12.79
C LEU A 66 -2.10 -3.11 -12.25
N THR A 67 -3.24 -3.53 -11.70
CA THR A 67 -4.16 -2.64 -10.97
C THR A 67 -3.48 -2.02 -9.75
N ALA A 68 -2.83 -2.83 -8.93
CA ALA A 68 -2.11 -2.36 -7.73
C ALA A 68 -1.04 -1.31 -8.09
N GLN A 69 -0.31 -1.51 -9.18
CA GLN A 69 0.69 -0.56 -9.66
C GLN A 69 0.07 0.70 -10.26
N ARG A 70 -0.95 0.57 -11.11
CA ARG A 70 -1.59 1.69 -11.83
C ARG A 70 -2.37 2.59 -10.88
N ASP A 71 -3.15 1.99 -10.00
CA ASP A 71 -4.16 2.70 -9.22
C ASP A 71 -3.64 3.06 -7.82
N HIS A 72 -2.72 2.25 -7.25
CA HIS A 72 -2.25 2.36 -5.86
C HIS A 72 -0.74 2.59 -5.71
N TYR A 73 0.04 2.50 -6.79
CA TYR A 73 1.49 2.74 -6.79
C TYR A 73 2.25 1.88 -5.78
N LEU A 74 1.75 0.65 -5.54
CA LEU A 74 2.36 -0.24 -4.55
C LEU A 74 3.72 -0.77 -5.06
N PRO A 75 4.75 -0.81 -4.19
CA PRO A 75 6.01 -1.49 -4.48
C PRO A 75 5.80 -2.98 -4.76
N LEU A 76 6.66 -3.57 -5.61
CA LEU A 76 6.55 -4.99 -5.98
C LEU A 76 6.70 -5.93 -4.77
N LYS A 77 7.52 -5.56 -3.78
CA LYS A 77 7.70 -6.31 -2.53
C LYS A 77 6.37 -6.43 -1.76
N VAL A 78 5.70 -5.29 -1.56
CA VAL A 78 4.38 -5.21 -0.92
C VAL A 78 3.32 -6.02 -1.67
N ILE A 79 3.28 -5.91 -3.00
CA ILE A 79 2.34 -6.69 -3.81
C ILE A 79 2.60 -8.20 -3.66
N LYS A 80 3.88 -8.60 -3.63
CA LYS A 80 4.28 -9.99 -3.46
C LYS A 80 3.87 -10.54 -2.08
N GLU A 81 4.11 -9.80 -1.01
CA GLU A 81 3.67 -10.17 0.34
C GLU A 81 2.14 -10.34 0.43
N GLN A 82 1.37 -9.43 -0.16
CA GLN A 82 -0.10 -9.54 -0.20
C GLN A 82 -0.58 -10.77 -0.97
N LEU A 83 0.13 -11.11 -2.04
CA LEU A 83 -0.15 -12.26 -2.87
C LEU A 83 0.28 -13.59 -2.23
N ASP A 84 1.28 -13.56 -1.35
CA ASP A 84 1.80 -14.73 -0.63
C ASP A 84 1.06 -14.98 0.69
N ALA A 85 0.40 -13.95 1.24
CA ALA A 85 -0.46 -14.06 2.44
C ALA A 85 -1.81 -14.75 2.17
N GLN A 86 -2.17 -15.00 0.92
CA GLN A 86 -3.42 -15.66 0.56
C GLN A 86 -3.28 -17.20 0.58
N PRO A 87 -4.31 -17.94 1.03
CA PRO A 87 -4.31 -19.39 0.93
C PRO A 87 -4.20 -19.84 -0.53
N ASP A 88 -3.57 -21.01 -0.75
CA ASP A 88 -3.19 -21.53 -2.07
C ASP A 88 -4.27 -21.32 -3.15
N GLY A 89 -3.96 -20.43 -4.11
CA GLY A 89 -4.78 -20.18 -5.30
C GLY A 89 -5.86 -19.09 -5.15
N ALA A 90 -5.93 -18.39 -4.01
CA ALA A 90 -6.80 -17.23 -3.84
C ALA A 90 -6.08 -15.92 -4.21
N LEU A 91 -6.79 -15.00 -4.87
CA LEU A 91 -6.30 -13.65 -5.12
C LEU A 91 -6.93 -12.67 -4.12
N PRO A 92 -6.20 -11.63 -3.68
CA PRO A 92 -6.77 -10.59 -2.84
C PRO A 92 -7.87 -9.84 -3.61
N ASP A 93 -8.94 -9.47 -2.90
CA ASP A 93 -10.05 -8.73 -3.50
C ASP A 93 -9.57 -7.36 -4.02
N VAL A 94 -9.85 -7.07 -5.29
CA VAL A 94 -9.58 -5.77 -5.92
C VAL A 94 -10.42 -4.65 -5.32
N ALA A 95 -11.55 -4.94 -4.64
CA ALA A 95 -12.22 -3.93 -3.80
C ALA A 95 -11.41 -3.57 -2.53
N GLY A 96 -10.31 -4.28 -2.28
CA GLY A 96 -9.27 -3.93 -1.34
C GLY A 96 -8.60 -2.58 -1.61
N PHE A 97 -8.62 -2.17 -2.87
CA PHE A 97 -7.87 -1.05 -3.41
C PHE A 97 -8.64 0.29 -3.38
N THR A 98 -9.97 0.30 -3.28
CA THR A 98 -10.75 1.56 -3.29
C THR A 98 -10.61 2.40 -2.02
N GLY A 99 -9.79 1.96 -1.06
CA GLY A 99 -9.17 2.85 -0.08
C GLY A 99 -7.70 3.03 -0.47
N GLY A 100 -7.22 4.29 -0.51
CA GLY A 100 -5.78 4.58 -0.52
C GLY A 100 -5.02 3.74 0.54
N PRO A 101 -3.68 3.69 0.47
CA PRO A 101 -2.84 2.65 1.08
C PRO A 101 -3.47 2.09 2.35
N ARG A 102 -4.09 0.92 2.23
CA ARG A 102 -4.64 0.23 3.39
C ARG A 102 -3.45 -0.14 4.25
N LEU A 103 -3.30 0.59 5.35
CA LEU A 103 -2.60 0.12 6.55
C LEU A 103 -2.94 -1.36 6.68
N PHE A 104 -1.92 -2.21 6.58
CA PHE A 104 -2.06 -3.64 6.74
C PHE A 104 -2.82 -3.91 8.03
N ALA A 105 -4.07 -4.34 7.92
CA ALA A 105 -4.78 -4.97 9.01
C ALA A 105 -4.07 -6.31 9.23
N ILE A 106 -3.16 -6.34 10.19
CA ILE A 106 -2.70 -7.61 10.78
C ILE A 106 -3.93 -8.14 11.52
N THR A 107 -4.60 -9.11 10.90
CA THR A 107 -5.63 -9.89 11.56
C THR A 107 -4.95 -10.76 12.59
N ASP A 108 -5.06 -10.40 13.87
CA ASP A 108 -4.93 -11.39 14.94
C ASP A 108 -6.03 -12.44 14.71
N GLY A 109 -5.60 -13.69 14.55
CA GLY A 109 -6.51 -14.80 14.38
C GLY A 109 -7.37 -14.97 15.63
N ASP A 110 -8.66 -14.71 15.49
CA ASP A 110 -9.66 -15.67 15.96
C ASP A 110 -10.97 -15.52 15.16
N SER A 111 -11.64 -16.65 14.99
CA SER A 111 -12.68 -16.86 14.00
C SER A 111 -14.03 -16.21 14.37
N THR A 112 -14.81 -16.02 13.31
CA THR A 112 -16.29 -16.00 13.23
C THR A 112 -16.99 -14.63 13.18
N ASN A 113 -17.47 -14.34 11.97
CA ASN A 113 -18.79 -13.81 11.67
C ASN A 113 -19.12 -12.39 12.17
N SER A 114 -18.78 -11.37 11.37
CA SER A 114 -19.73 -10.27 11.15
C SER A 114 -19.46 -9.55 9.82
N VAL A 115 -20.41 -9.73 8.92
CA VAL A 115 -20.66 -8.85 7.80
C VAL A 115 -20.98 -7.45 8.35
N ALA A 116 -20.45 -6.41 7.69
CA ALA A 116 -20.78 -5.00 7.87
C ALA A 116 -20.33 -4.34 9.19
N ARG A 117 -19.16 -3.69 9.13
CA ARG A 117 -18.97 -2.28 9.51
C ARG A 117 -17.60 -1.83 9.03
N GLN A 118 -17.58 -1.04 7.95
CA GLN A 118 -16.48 -0.13 7.69
C GLN A 118 -16.36 0.79 8.91
N GLY A 119 -15.35 0.55 9.73
CA GLY A 119 -15.06 1.31 10.93
C GLY A 119 -13.55 1.36 11.07
N ILE A 120 -13.05 2.58 11.18
CA ILE A 120 -11.69 2.92 11.63
C ILE A 120 -11.31 1.99 12.81
N PRO A 121 -10.10 1.43 12.86
CA PRO A 121 -9.71 0.48 13.91
C PRO A 121 -10.01 1.03 15.30
N SER A 122 -10.58 0.20 16.17
CA SER A 122 -10.94 0.57 17.54
C SER A 122 -9.73 0.97 18.39
N THR A 123 -9.56 2.29 18.56
CA THR A 123 -9.52 3.03 19.84
C THR A 123 -8.69 2.47 21.02
N ARG A 124 -7.48 1.97 20.78
CA ARG A 124 -6.37 2.23 21.71
C ARG A 124 -5.15 2.66 20.90
N PRO A 125 -4.56 3.84 21.17
CA PRO A 125 -3.29 4.17 20.54
C PRO A 125 -2.26 3.14 21.00
N THR A 126 -1.85 2.27 20.07
CA THR A 126 -0.80 1.28 20.32
C THR A 126 0.47 2.06 20.67
N ARG A 127 0.87 2.00 21.94
CA ARG A 127 2.11 2.64 22.41
C ARG A 127 3.26 1.71 22.10
N LEU A 128 4.05 2.07 21.11
CA LEU A 128 5.20 1.29 20.66
C LEU A 128 6.47 1.85 21.27
N SER A 129 7.28 0.97 21.85
CA SER A 129 8.64 1.33 22.24
C SER A 129 9.53 1.51 20.99
N ARG A 130 10.73 2.05 21.19
CA ARG A 130 11.73 2.13 20.12
C ARG A 130 12.10 0.75 19.56
N GLU A 131 12.22 -0.24 20.43
CA GLU A 131 12.56 -1.62 20.06
C GLU A 131 11.42 -2.26 19.25
N ASP A 132 10.17 -2.05 19.66
CA ASP A 132 9.00 -2.50 18.89
C ASP A 132 8.95 -1.87 17.50
N LEU A 133 9.30 -0.58 17.40
CA LEU A 133 9.31 0.14 16.13
C LEU A 133 10.36 -0.43 15.18
N LEU A 134 11.58 -0.70 15.63
CA LEU A 134 12.63 -1.34 14.82
C LEU A 134 12.22 -2.74 14.37
N SER A 135 11.72 -3.54 15.31
CA SER A 135 11.29 -4.92 15.04
C SER A 135 10.16 -4.98 14.00
N ARG A 136 9.15 -4.12 14.12
CA ARG A 136 8.00 -4.09 13.19
C ARG A 136 8.32 -3.43 11.85
N SER A 137 9.18 -2.42 11.84
CA SER A 137 9.52 -1.70 10.61
C SER A 137 10.60 -2.39 9.77
N GLY A 138 11.41 -3.26 10.38
CA GLY A 138 12.57 -3.88 9.72
C GLY A 138 13.70 -2.88 9.41
N ALA A 139 13.59 -1.64 9.89
CA ALA A 139 14.62 -0.61 9.71
C ALA A 139 15.75 -0.78 10.73
N ASP A 140 16.95 -0.28 10.36
CA ASP A 140 18.06 -0.22 11.29
C ASP A 140 17.99 1.01 12.23
N GLU A 141 18.77 0.94 13.31
CA GLU A 141 18.84 1.98 14.34
C GLU A 141 19.43 3.31 13.81
N VAL A 142 20.26 3.25 12.76
CA VAL A 142 20.90 4.42 12.15
C VAL A 142 19.88 5.26 11.39
N LEU A 143 19.04 4.60 10.59
CA LEU A 143 17.94 5.21 9.86
C LEU A 143 16.92 5.79 10.83
N LEU A 144 16.52 5.04 11.87
CA LEU A 144 15.57 5.52 12.86
C LEU A 144 16.08 6.79 13.57
N THR A 145 17.34 6.78 14.01
CA THR A 145 17.99 7.95 14.63
C THR A 145 18.01 9.14 13.66
N SER A 146 18.29 8.89 12.38
CA SER A 146 18.34 9.92 11.35
C SER A 146 16.97 10.53 11.06
N LEU A 147 15.90 9.72 11.05
CA LEU A 147 14.52 10.18 10.89
C LEU A 147 14.06 11.06 12.04
N ILE A 148 14.39 10.69 13.29
CA ILE A 148 14.12 11.50 14.48
C ILE A 148 14.88 12.83 14.40
N LYS A 149 16.20 12.78 14.11
CA LYS A 149 17.05 13.98 14.02
C LYS A 149 16.62 14.92 12.90
N ALA A 150 16.12 14.37 11.79
CA ALA A 150 15.57 15.15 10.69
C ALA A 150 14.16 15.72 10.99
N GLY A 151 13.51 15.28 12.06
CA GLY A 151 12.17 15.71 12.47
C GLY A 151 11.04 15.08 11.65
N ILE A 152 11.32 13.95 10.98
CA ILE A 152 10.31 13.26 10.15
C ILE A 152 9.30 12.53 11.04
N ILE A 153 9.82 11.86 12.07
CA ILE A 153 9.03 11.22 13.12
C ILE A 153 9.36 11.87 14.47
N THR A 154 8.42 11.81 15.40
CA THR A 154 8.61 12.32 16.76
C THR A 154 7.91 11.38 17.71
N ALA A 155 8.55 11.07 18.83
CA ALA A 155 7.90 10.29 19.88
C ALA A 155 6.76 11.11 20.50
N GLY A 156 5.61 10.47 20.68
CA GLY A 156 4.47 11.06 21.35
C GLY A 156 4.67 11.20 22.86
N PRO A 157 3.61 11.58 23.60
CA PRO A 157 3.66 11.70 25.05
C PRO A 157 4.15 10.41 25.72
N GLY A 158 5.18 10.53 26.56
CA GLY A 158 5.81 9.40 27.24
C GLY A 158 6.91 8.68 26.46
N GLY A 159 7.34 9.20 25.30
CA GLY A 159 8.45 8.64 24.52
C GLY A 159 8.05 7.43 23.66
N PHE A 160 6.75 7.18 23.51
CA PHE A 160 6.20 6.10 22.69
C PHE A 160 5.85 6.57 21.29
N PHE A 161 5.91 5.64 20.34
CA PHE A 161 5.47 5.83 18.96
C PHE A 161 4.09 5.21 18.75
N ASP A 162 3.42 5.60 17.66
CA ASP A 162 2.16 5.03 17.23
C ASP A 162 2.35 4.07 16.04
N GLU A 163 1.28 3.42 15.63
CA GLU A 163 1.25 2.52 14.48
C GLU A 163 1.58 3.22 13.15
N TYR A 164 1.21 4.50 12.99
CA TYR A 164 1.53 5.28 11.79
C TYR A 164 3.03 5.52 11.65
N THR A 165 3.74 5.65 12.77
CA THR A 165 5.19 5.78 12.80
C THR A 165 5.87 4.56 12.17
N VAL A 166 5.34 3.34 12.36
CA VAL A 166 5.87 2.13 11.74
C VAL A 166 5.86 2.25 10.22
N LEU A 167 4.74 2.67 9.64
CA LEU A 167 4.63 2.87 8.19
C LEU A 167 5.58 3.95 7.69
N ILE A 168 5.71 5.07 8.40
CA ILE A 168 6.62 6.15 8.00
C ILE A 168 8.07 5.63 7.93
N VAL A 169 8.48 4.83 8.93
CA VAL A 169 9.82 4.25 8.98
C VAL A 169 10.03 3.22 7.87
N GLN A 170 9.05 2.34 7.60
CA GLN A 170 9.11 1.37 6.50
C GLN A 170 9.24 2.07 5.14
N CYS A 171 8.38 3.04 4.84
CA CYS A 171 8.47 3.80 3.60
C CYS A 171 9.79 4.56 3.47
N ALA A 172 10.31 5.12 4.57
CA ALA A 172 11.62 5.77 4.56
C ALA A 172 12.77 4.79 4.30
N ALA A 173 12.69 3.56 4.83
CA ALA A 173 13.67 2.51 4.58
C ALA A 173 13.66 2.08 3.11
N GLU A 174 12.48 1.87 2.52
CA GLU A 174 12.36 1.56 1.09
C GLU A 174 12.85 2.71 0.21
N LEU A 175 12.55 3.95 0.57
CA LEU A 175 13.04 5.13 -0.15
C LEU A 175 14.57 5.26 -0.08
N ALA A 176 15.19 4.80 1.01
CA ALA A 176 16.64 4.78 1.14
C ALA A 176 17.32 3.84 0.10
N ASP A 177 16.67 2.75 -0.31
CA ASP A 177 17.14 1.86 -1.40
C ASP A 177 17.28 2.63 -2.73
N TYR A 178 16.55 3.73 -2.90
CA TYR A 178 16.61 4.63 -4.06
C TYR A 178 17.49 5.88 -3.83
N GLY A 179 18.27 5.92 -2.74
CA GLY A 179 19.14 7.05 -2.39
C GLY A 179 18.41 8.24 -1.75
N VAL A 180 17.13 8.08 -1.37
CA VAL A 180 16.37 9.15 -0.71
C VAL A 180 16.61 9.09 0.79
N GLU A 181 17.57 9.91 1.25
CA GLU A 181 17.86 10.05 2.67
C GLU A 181 16.83 10.88 3.46
N PRO A 182 16.75 10.72 4.81
CA PRO A 182 15.85 11.48 5.69
C PRO A 182 15.89 13.00 5.52
N ARG A 183 17.04 13.58 5.12
CA ARG A 183 17.17 15.02 4.86
C ARG A 183 16.28 15.49 3.70
N HIS A 184 16.06 14.64 2.70
CA HIS A 184 15.21 14.93 1.54
C HIS A 184 13.72 14.87 1.92
N LEU A 185 13.39 14.12 2.98
CA LEU A 185 12.02 13.99 3.48
C LEU A 185 11.52 15.25 4.20
N ARG A 186 12.40 16.21 4.54
CA ARG A 186 12.02 17.45 5.24
C ARG A 186 11.01 18.28 4.45
N THR A 187 11.11 18.30 3.13
CA THR A 187 10.15 19.01 2.28
C THR A 187 8.74 18.41 2.41
N PHE A 188 8.63 17.08 2.46
CA PHE A 188 7.37 16.38 2.71
C PHE A 188 6.84 16.70 4.11
N ARG A 189 7.70 16.66 5.14
CA ARG A 189 7.31 17.05 6.50
C ARG A 189 6.74 18.48 6.54
N SER A 190 7.42 19.44 5.92
CA SER A 190 6.92 20.82 5.88
C SER A 190 5.63 20.99 5.07
N ALA A 191 5.35 20.12 4.09
CA ALA A 191 4.06 20.12 3.40
C ALA A 191 2.94 19.61 4.33
N VAL A 192 3.19 18.49 5.03
CA VAL A 192 2.26 17.91 6.01
C VAL A 192 1.95 18.88 7.15
N ASP A 193 2.95 19.62 7.65
CA ASP A 193 2.73 20.64 8.69
C ASP A 193 1.74 21.71 8.21
N ARG A 194 1.93 22.23 6.99
CA ARG A 194 1.03 23.23 6.40
C ARG A 194 -0.38 22.69 6.14
N GLU A 195 -0.50 21.43 5.71
CA GLU A 195 -1.80 20.77 5.56
C GLU A 195 -2.51 20.60 6.89
N THR A 196 -1.78 20.21 7.94
CA THR A 196 -2.33 20.06 9.29
C THR A 196 -2.84 21.40 9.82
N ASP A 197 -2.09 22.48 9.61
CA ASP A 197 -2.51 23.84 9.97
C ASP A 197 -3.78 24.27 9.22
N LEU A 198 -3.88 23.96 7.93
CA LEU A 198 -5.08 24.24 7.12
C LEU A 198 -6.30 23.47 7.65
N ILE A 199 -6.15 22.17 7.96
CA ILE A 199 -7.22 21.36 8.54
C ILE A 199 -7.65 21.94 9.89
N ALA A 200 -6.70 22.32 10.75
CA ALA A 200 -6.98 22.94 12.03
C ALA A 200 -7.72 24.26 11.88
N GLN A 201 -7.40 25.07 10.88
CA GLN A 201 -8.09 26.33 10.57
C GLN A 201 -9.54 26.09 10.11
N ILE A 202 -9.79 25.06 9.29
CA ILE A 202 -11.13 24.69 8.81
C ILE A 202 -12.00 24.20 9.97
N VAL A 203 -11.43 23.37 10.84
CA VAL A 203 -12.17 22.69 11.92
C VAL A 203 -12.32 23.56 13.17
N GLY A 204 -11.40 24.48 13.41
CA GLY A 204 -11.34 25.34 14.60
C GLY A 204 -12.66 26.04 14.97
N PRO A 205 -13.43 26.62 14.03
CA PRO A 205 -14.73 27.21 14.31
C PRO A 205 -15.76 26.21 14.86
N THR A 206 -15.77 24.97 14.35
CA THR A 206 -16.71 23.91 14.75
C THR A 206 -16.47 23.46 16.18
N VAL A 207 -15.21 23.33 16.59
CA VAL A 207 -14.80 22.98 17.97
C VAL A 207 -15.20 24.08 18.95
N LYS A 208 -15.03 25.36 18.57
CA LYS A 208 -15.35 26.52 19.42
C LYS A 208 -16.83 26.74 19.66
N ALA A 209 -17.71 26.14 18.85
CA ALA A 209 -19.15 26.41 18.90
C ALA A 209 -19.84 25.99 20.21
N ASN A 210 -19.17 25.31 21.14
CA ASN A 210 -19.62 24.98 22.52
C ASN A 210 -21.06 24.43 22.66
N LYS A 211 -21.58 23.83 21.57
CA LYS A 211 -22.88 23.14 21.52
C LYS A 211 -22.67 21.64 21.74
N ALA A 212 -23.70 20.95 22.24
CA ALA A 212 -23.70 19.48 22.27
C ALA A 212 -23.37 18.91 20.86
N GLY A 213 -22.53 17.88 20.82
CA GLY A 213 -22.05 17.26 19.57
C GLY A 213 -21.07 18.11 18.74
N ALA A 214 -20.52 19.21 19.27
CA ALA A 214 -19.51 20.00 18.56
C ALA A 214 -18.19 19.23 18.31
N ARG A 215 -17.81 18.34 19.23
CA ARG A 215 -16.63 17.48 19.09
C ARG A 215 -16.84 16.42 18.02
N ASP A 216 -17.95 15.69 18.07
CA ASP A 216 -18.27 14.65 17.08
C ASP A 216 -18.32 15.25 15.66
N ARG A 217 -18.98 16.40 15.49
CA ARG A 217 -19.00 17.13 14.21
C ARG A 217 -17.63 17.62 13.76
N ALA A 218 -16.76 18.00 14.70
CA ALA A 218 -15.39 18.39 14.37
C ALA A 218 -14.57 17.17 13.94
N ASP A 219 -14.71 16.03 14.60
CA ASP A 219 -14.02 14.78 14.26
C ASP A 219 -14.46 14.26 12.89
N ASP A 220 -15.76 14.31 12.58
CA ASP A 220 -16.30 13.97 11.26
C ASP A 220 -15.73 14.88 10.17
N LEU A 221 -15.69 16.19 10.42
CA LEU A 221 -15.12 17.17 9.49
C LEU A 221 -13.61 16.97 9.29
N ILE A 222 -12.85 16.67 10.37
CA ILE A 222 -11.42 16.34 10.27
C ILE A 222 -11.23 15.15 9.34
N ARG A 223 -12.03 14.08 9.53
CA ARG A 223 -11.94 12.85 8.71
C ARG A 223 -12.24 13.14 7.24
N GLU A 224 -13.29 13.92 6.97
CA GLU A 224 -13.67 14.28 5.61
C GLU A 224 -12.59 15.13 4.91
N VAL A 225 -12.12 16.20 5.56
CA VAL A 225 -11.10 17.08 4.98
C VAL A 225 -9.78 16.33 4.79
N ALA A 226 -9.38 15.49 5.74
CA ALA A 226 -8.17 14.68 5.61
C ALA A 226 -8.26 13.70 4.42
N ALA A 227 -9.39 13.02 4.25
CA ALA A 227 -9.61 12.11 3.12
C ALA A 227 -9.53 12.85 1.76
N LEU A 228 -10.12 14.04 1.67
CA LEU A 228 -10.05 14.89 0.48
C LEU A 228 -8.62 15.38 0.21
N SER A 229 -7.87 15.78 1.24
CA SER A 229 -6.47 16.21 1.09
C SER A 229 -5.59 15.10 0.53
N ILE A 230 -5.72 13.88 1.06
CA ILE A 230 -4.99 12.70 0.59
C ILE A 230 -5.32 12.40 -0.87
N ALA A 231 -6.61 12.44 -1.25
CA ALA A 231 -7.04 12.20 -2.61
C ALA A 231 -6.49 13.26 -3.59
N LEU A 232 -6.53 14.53 -3.19
CA LEU A 232 -5.97 15.64 -3.96
C LEU A 232 -4.45 15.48 -4.16
N HIS A 233 -3.71 15.21 -3.08
CA HIS A 233 -2.25 14.99 -3.15
C HIS A 233 -1.90 13.84 -4.08
N GLY A 234 -2.59 12.71 -3.95
CA GLY A 234 -2.42 11.57 -4.84
C GLY A 234 -2.64 11.96 -6.30
N ALA A 235 -3.75 12.62 -6.62
CA ALA A 235 -4.05 13.03 -7.99
C ALA A 235 -3.00 14.01 -8.57
N MET A 236 -2.54 14.98 -7.77
CA MET A 236 -1.51 15.93 -8.18
C MET A 236 -0.17 15.24 -8.48
N ILE A 237 0.27 14.31 -7.64
CA ILE A 237 1.50 13.54 -7.86
C ILE A 237 1.37 12.70 -9.13
N LYS A 238 0.25 11.98 -9.31
CA LYS A 238 -0.01 11.18 -10.52
C LYS A 238 0.05 12.04 -11.78
N SER A 239 -0.60 13.21 -11.76
CA SER A 239 -0.59 14.15 -12.88
C SER A 239 0.81 14.68 -13.18
N ALA A 240 1.60 15.00 -12.15
CA ALA A 240 2.95 15.53 -12.32
C ALA A 240 3.92 14.48 -12.85
N VAL A 241 3.88 13.26 -12.31
CA VAL A 241 4.75 12.14 -12.74
C VAL A 241 4.49 11.75 -14.19
N ARG A 242 3.22 11.70 -14.61
CA ARG A 242 2.88 11.47 -16.01
C ARG A 242 3.55 12.49 -16.94
N GLY A 243 3.52 13.77 -16.57
CA GLY A 243 4.18 14.84 -17.33
C GLY A 243 5.72 14.77 -17.35
N VAL A 244 6.36 14.02 -16.44
CA VAL A 244 7.81 13.76 -16.46
C VAL A 244 8.13 12.60 -17.40
N LEU A 245 7.29 11.57 -17.47
CA LEU A 245 7.46 10.41 -18.35
C LEU A 245 7.13 10.70 -19.82
N ASP A 246 6.26 11.69 -20.06
CA ASP A 246 5.86 12.12 -21.41
C ASP A 246 6.88 13.11 -22.06
N ARG A 247 8.00 13.44 -21.39
CA ARG A 247 9.09 14.28 -21.90
C ARG A 247 10.29 13.45 -22.34
#